data_AF-A0A533VHL4-F1
#
_entry.id   AF-A0A533VHL4-F1
#
_cell.length_a   1.000
_cell.length_b   1.000
_cell.length_c   1.000
_cell.angle_alpha   90.00
_cell.angle_beta   90.00
_cell.angle_gamma   90.00
#
_symmetry.space_group_name_H-M   'P 1'
#
loop_
_entity.id
_entity.type
_entity.pdbx_description
1 polymer ?
#
loop_
_entity_poly.entity_id
_entity_poly.type
_entity_poly.pdbx_seq_one_letter_code
_entity_poly.pdbx_strand_id
1 'polypeptide(L)' 'MEPIQKTLENLKQQGFDTVEVYGEPDLIDAKKLSSLLDSLSMDVSGVTGMWSFHSSEYKSRNLITTNNDS' A
#
# COMPACT_ATOMS: atom_id res chain seq x y z
N MET A 1 19.21 -2.02 -0.26
CA MET A 1 17.97 -1.22 -0.32
C MET A 1 17.97 -0.25 0.84
N GLU A 2 17.45 0.96 0.65
CA GLU A 2 17.26 1.93 1.73
C GLU A 2 16.15 1.46 2.70
N PRO A 3 16.24 1.70 4.02
CA PRO A 3 15.15 1.41 4.95
C PRO A 3 13.92 2.30 4.69
N ILE A 4 12.71 1.73 4.79
CA ILE A 4 11.44 2.45 4.55
C ILE A 4 11.31 3.77 5.33
N GLN A 5 11.78 3.80 6.58
CA GLN A 5 11.80 5.01 7.40
C GLN A 5 12.58 6.13 6.74
N LYS A 6 13.78 5.83 6.22
CA LYS A 6 14.62 6.84 5.59
C LYS A 6 13.99 7.37 4.31
N THR A 7 13.36 6.49 3.53
CA THR A 7 12.60 6.87 2.34
C THR A 7 11.44 7.82 2.69
N LEU A 8 10.64 7.51 3.71
CA LEU A 8 9.52 8.35 4.13
C LEU A 8 9.97 9.70 4.69
N GLU A 9 11.05 9.73 5.48
CA GLU A 9 11.66 10.98 5.96
C GLU A 9 12.11 11.87 4.78
N ASN A 10 12.76 11.29 3.77
CA ASN A 10 13.21 12.01 2.58
C ASN A 10 12.01 12.55 1.75
N LEU A 11 10.91 11.79 1.66
CA LEU A 11 9.68 12.24 0.99
C LEU A 11 9.03 13.40 1.74
N LYS A 12 8.93 13.31 3.07
CA LYS A 12 8.39 14.39 3.89
C LYS A 12 9.22 15.67 3.76
N GLN A 13 10.55 15.57 3.73
CA GLN A 13 11.46 16.70 3.50
C GLN A 13 11.26 17.37 2.13
N GLN A 14 10.76 16.64 1.14
CA GLN A 14 10.45 17.15 -0.20
C GLN A 14 9.04 17.75 -0.30
N GLY A 15 8.24 17.71 0.78
CA GLY A 15 6.89 18.26 0.83
C GLY A 15 5.80 17.28 0.37
N PHE A 16 6.09 15.98 0.32
CA PHE A 16 5.05 14.97 0.12
C PHE A 16 4.37 14.64 1.45
N ASP A 17 3.04 14.72 1.46
CA ASP A 17 2.22 14.42 2.63
C ASP A 17 1.47 13.10 2.53
N THR A 18 1.49 12.45 1.36
CA THR A 18 0.77 11.19 1.12
C THR A 18 1.63 10.17 0.40
N VAL A 19 1.47 8.89 0.71
CA VAL A 19 2.11 7.77 0.00
C VAL A 19 1.11 6.69 -0.39
N GLU A 20 1.39 6.01 -1.49
CA GLU A 20 0.71 4.76 -1.86
C GLU A 20 1.50 3.57 -1.27
N VAL A 21 0.81 2.61 -0.66
CA VAL A 21 1.44 1.46 0.01
C VAL A 21 1.08 0.15 -0.67
N TYR A 22 1.94 -0.86 -0.56
CA TYR A 22 1.62 -2.19 -1.10
C TYR A 22 0.59 -2.91 -0.22
N GLY A 23 -0.34 -3.62 -0.85
CA GLY A 23 -1.40 -4.39 -0.21
C GLY A 23 -1.03 -5.81 0.21
N GLU A 24 0.27 -6.12 0.30
CA GLU A 24 0.79 -7.45 0.66
C GLU A 24 1.16 -7.51 2.16
N PRO A 25 0.28 -8.03 3.04
CA PRO A 25 0.42 -8.08 4.48
C PRO A 25 1.55 -9.02 4.93
N ASP A 26 1.96 -9.98 4.09
CA ASP A 26 3.09 -10.86 4.39
C ASP A 26 4.44 -10.13 4.25
N LEU A 27 4.47 -9.02 3.49
CA LEU A 27 5.67 -8.22 3.25
C LEU A 27 5.76 -6.99 4.15
N ILE A 28 4.65 -6.60 4.79
CA ILE A 28 4.56 -5.35 5.54
C ILE A 28 3.93 -5.58 6.92
N ASP A 29 4.66 -5.21 7.97
CA ASP A 29 4.08 -5.01 9.30
C ASP A 29 3.23 -3.73 9.29
N ALA A 30 1.93 -3.90 9.07
CA ALA A 30 0.98 -2.81 8.95
C ALA A 30 0.93 -1.92 10.21
N LYS A 31 1.13 -2.49 11.41
CA LYS A 31 1.13 -1.70 12.66
C LYS A 31 2.36 -0.81 12.72
N LYS A 32 3.54 -1.36 12.42
CA LYS A 32 4.78 -0.60 12.38
C LYS A 32 4.74 0.49 11.33
N LEU A 33 4.19 0.19 10.14
CA LEU A 33 4.03 1.17 9.07
C LEU A 33 3.05 2.29 9.47
N SER A 34 1.90 1.96 10.06
CA SER A 34 0.94 2.94 10.55
C SER A 34 1.57 3.91 11.56
N SER A 35 2.24 3.39 12.59
CA SER A 35 2.90 4.25 13.60
C SER A 35 3.97 5.16 12.99
N LEU A 36 4.66 4.70 11.94
CA LEU A 36 5.67 5.47 11.25
C LEU A 36 5.05 6.61 10.41
N LEU A 37 3.99 6.32 9.66
CA LEU A 37 3.24 7.32 8.90
C LEU A 37 2.63 8.39 9.82
N ASP A 38 2.05 7.98 10.94
CA ASP A 38 1.52 8.89 11.97
C ASP A 38 2.62 9.83 12.50
N SER A 39 3.80 9.27 12.80
CA SER A 39 4.93 10.05 13.32
C SER A 39 5.46 11.10 12.33
N LEU A 40 5.28 10.87 11.03
CA LEU A 40 5.68 11.78 9.95
C LEU A 40 4.53 12.67 9.48
N SER A 41 3.33 12.53 10.05
CA SER A 41 2.11 13.19 9.59
C SER A 41 1.92 12.99 8.08
N MET A 42 1.94 11.72 7.66
CA MET A 42 1.73 11.31 6.28
C MET A 42 0.48 10.43 6.16
N ASP A 43 -0.32 10.66 5.14
CA ASP A 43 -1.52 9.86 4.84
C ASP A 43 -1.24 8.76 3.81
N VAL A 44 -2.10 7.74 3.80
CA VAL A 44 -2.11 6.72 2.74
C VAL A 44 -3.12 7.12 1.67
N SER A 45 -2.64 7.40 0.46
CA SER A 45 -3.51 7.77 -0.68
C SER A 45 -4.21 6.58 -1.32
N GLY A 46 -3.65 5.39 -1.18
CA GLY A 46 -4.16 4.18 -1.77
C GLY A 46 -3.32 2.96 -1.41
N VAL A 47 -3.86 1.79 -1.75
CA VAL A 47 -3.17 0.51 -1.62
C VAL A 47 -3.00 -0.09 -3.02
N THR A 48 -1.75 -0.24 -3.44
CA THR A 48 -1.38 -0.84 -4.72
C THR A 48 -0.98 -2.30 -4.57
N GLY A 49 -1.11 -3.08 -5.63
CA GLY A 49 -0.75 -4.51 -5.59
C GLY A 49 -1.78 -5.38 -4.87
N MET A 50 -3.07 -5.24 -5.19
CA MET A 50 -4.10 -6.18 -4.74
C MET A 50 -3.93 -7.57 -5.42
N TRP A 51 -2.89 -8.28 -4.98
CA TRP A 51 -2.66 -9.73 -4.96
C TRP A 51 -2.64 -10.51 -6.27
N SER A 52 -1.43 -11.00 -6.62
CA SER A 52 -1.27 -12.36 -7.13
C SER A 52 -0.08 -13.02 -6.44
N PHE A 53 -0.32 -13.66 -5.28
CA PHE A 53 0.60 -14.70 -4.84
C PHE A 53 0.52 -15.84 -5.86
N HIS A 54 1.67 -16.20 -6.42
CA HIS A 54 1.86 -17.42 -7.15
C HIS A 54 1.52 -18.64 -6.27
N SER A 55 0.30 -19.16 -6.37
CA SER A 55 0.18 -20.56 -6.77
C SER A 55 0.19 -20.59 -8.30
N SER A 56 0.75 -21.63 -8.91
CA SER A 56 1.06 -21.80 -10.34
C SER A 56 -0.09 -21.67 -11.36
N GLU A 57 -1.25 -21.14 -10.98
CA GLU A 57 -2.44 -21.04 -11.81
C GLU A 57 -2.91 -19.59 -11.87
N TYR A 58 -2.69 -18.97 -13.02
CA TYR A 58 -3.21 -17.64 -13.35
C TYR A 58 -4.72 -17.58 -13.13
N LYS A 59 -5.20 -16.63 -12.31
CA LYS A 59 -6.63 -16.29 -12.26
C LYS A 59 -6.84 -14.89 -12.83
N SER A 60 -7.60 -14.83 -13.92
CA SER A 60 -8.18 -13.59 -14.44
C SER A 60 -9.05 -12.96 -13.35
N ARG A 61 -8.89 -11.65 -13.14
CA ARG A 61 -9.70 -10.90 -12.18
C ARG A 61 -11.11 -10.76 -12.73
N ASN A 62 -12.11 -11.17 -11.95
CA ASN A 62 -13.47 -10.72 -12.17
C ASN A 62 -13.59 -9.34 -11.51
N LEU A 63 -13.81 -8.30 -12.31
CA LEU A 63 -14.22 -7.00 -11.78
C LEU A 63 -15.54 -7.24 -11.04
N ILE A 64 -15.60 -6.99 -9.73
CA ILE A 64 -16.90 -6.89 -9.05
C ILE A 64 -17.51 -5.58 -9.51
N THR A 65 -18.25 -5.63 -10.61
CA THR A 65 -19.20 -4.60 -10.96
C THR A 65 -20.43 -4.83 -10.09
N THR A 66 -20.89 -3.81 -9.39
CA THR A 66 -22.25 -3.81 -8.85
C THR A 66 -23.21 -3.87 -10.03
N ASN A 67 -23.67 -5.06 -10.40
CA ASN A 67 -24.85 -5.18 -11.24
C ASN A 67 -26.05 -4.71 -10.40
N ASN A 68 -26.31 -3.41 -10.43
CA ASN A 68 -27.63 -2.88 -10.13
C ASN A 68 -28.55 -3.20 -11.33
N ASP A 69 -28.83 -4.47 -11.55
CA ASP A 69 -29.94 -4.86 -12.41
C ASP A 69 -31.21 -4.68 -11.58
N SER A 70 -32.00 -3.68 -11.98
CA SER A 70 -33.28 -3.27 -11.38
C SER A 70 -34.40 -4.27 -11.66
#